data_AF-D4K7K3-F1
#
_entry.id   AF-D4K7K3-F1
#
_cell.length_a   1.000
_cell.length_b   1.000
_cell.length_c   1.000
_cell.angle_alpha   90.00
_cell.angle_beta   90.00
_cell.angle_gamma   90.00
#
_symmetry.space_group_name_H-M   'P 1'
#
loop_
_entity.id
_entity.type
_entity.pdbx_description
1 polymer ?
#
loop_
_entity_poly.entity_id
_entity_poly.type
_entity_poly.pdbx_seq_one_letter_code
_entity_poly.pdbx_strand_id
1 'polypeptide(L)'
;MTNKEERPAGCVLRLFGAPEQTVQKAVEALPDTWQGTVHCRSRGAETLVALQSSTPQQLHRAVQQLRTSLALALYGEGEQTLAAAAVQALEQHRKLLVCSDTAAGALLETRLENLPGAEKVFDFGAMSYANTALTARLSRKLRKAPQAEPARTLARVQVMQKLTGAALTVGCVELPQSRLLLVGGKKGCWLRCLASDENPGLWLLDMLRRAACGLPQAGGTNWQPYGRAVPDAALTPASLTAEQSASPRPKRRRLGKALVVLLLLALAALAAGWYYTGGDLAALPQKLQSLGAESLPHAGARLV
;
A
#
# COMPACT_ATOMS: atom_id res chain seq x y z
N MET A 1 -30.92 -16.87 43.69
CA MET A 1 -30.88 -16.24 42.35
C MET A 1 -29.54 -15.54 42.24
N THR A 2 -28.58 -16.14 41.54
CA THR A 2 -27.23 -15.60 41.40
C THR A 2 -27.28 -14.39 40.48
N ASN A 3 -26.95 -13.21 41.03
CA ASN A 3 -26.77 -11.97 40.28
C ASN A 3 -25.64 -12.22 39.27
N LYS A 4 -26.01 -12.46 38.01
CA LYS A 4 -25.05 -12.56 36.93
C LYS A 4 -24.66 -11.12 36.62
N GLU A 5 -23.57 -10.64 37.22
CA GLU A 5 -22.93 -9.38 36.82
C GLU A 5 -22.73 -9.43 35.30
N GLU A 6 -23.57 -8.72 34.55
CA GLU A 6 -23.36 -8.50 33.13
C GLU A 6 -22.10 -7.67 32.99
N ARG A 7 -20.96 -8.34 32.78
CA ARG A 7 -19.70 -7.67 32.46
C ARG A 7 -19.94 -6.81 31.22
N PRO A 8 -19.64 -5.51 31.26
CA PRO A 8 -19.81 -4.65 30.10
C PRO A 8 -19.00 -5.20 28.93
N ALA A 9 -19.60 -5.19 27.74
CA ALA A 9 -18.93 -5.62 26.53
C ALA A 9 -17.80 -4.61 26.22
N GLY A 10 -16.60 -5.11 25.92
CA GLY A 10 -15.41 -4.30 25.67
C GLY A 10 -14.78 -4.61 24.31
N CYS A 11 -14.21 -3.60 23.67
CA CYS A 11 -13.41 -3.72 22.45
C CYS A 11 -12.20 -2.80 22.53
N VAL A 12 -11.03 -3.28 22.12
CA VAL A 12 -9.81 -2.47 22.03
C VAL A 12 -9.40 -2.36 20.58
N LEU A 13 -9.43 -1.15 20.03
CA LEU A 13 -8.91 -0.84 18.70
C LEU A 13 -7.45 -0.44 18.82
N ARG A 14 -6.61 -1.00 17.95
CA ARG A 14 -5.17 -0.72 17.92
C ARG A 14 -4.80 0.04 16.66
N LEU A 15 -4.26 1.24 16.85
CA LEU A 15 -3.95 2.19 15.80
C LEU A 15 -2.46 2.46 15.76
N PHE A 16 -1.91 2.71 14.57
CA PHE A 16 -0.54 3.14 14.41
C PHE A 16 -0.40 4.27 13.38
N GLY A 17 0.40 5.28 13.70
CA GLY A 17 0.71 6.41 12.82
C GLY A 17 -0.43 7.40 12.65
N ALA A 18 -1.42 7.41 13.55
CA ALA A 18 -2.43 8.47 13.64
C ALA A 18 -2.04 9.47 14.74
N PRO A 19 -2.10 10.78 14.49
CA PRO A 19 -1.97 11.78 15.54
C PRO A 19 -3.05 11.61 16.60
N GLU A 20 -2.69 11.78 17.88
CA GLU A 20 -3.64 11.71 18.99
C GLU A 20 -4.85 12.63 18.79
N GLN A 21 -4.64 13.84 18.28
CA GLN A 21 -5.72 14.78 17.95
C GLN A 21 -6.69 14.24 16.89
N THR A 22 -6.21 13.43 15.95
CA THR A 22 -7.07 12.79 14.93
C THR A 22 -7.91 11.68 15.55
N VAL A 23 -7.32 10.91 16.45
CA VAL A 23 -8.03 9.87 17.21
C VAL A 23 -9.09 10.49 18.12
N GLN A 24 -8.72 11.55 18.85
CA GLN A 24 -9.62 12.26 19.76
C GLN A 24 -10.81 12.86 19.00
N LYS A 25 -10.58 13.53 17.87
CA LYS A 25 -11.66 14.04 17.00
C LYS A 25 -12.57 12.92 16.50
N ALA A 26 -12.03 11.75 16.17
CA ALA A 26 -12.83 10.62 15.73
C ALA A 26 -13.70 10.04 16.87
N VAL A 27 -13.20 10.07 18.11
CA VAL A 27 -13.96 9.69 19.31
C VAL A 27 -15.04 10.73 19.65
N GLU A 28 -14.72 12.01 19.57
CA GLU A 28 -15.69 13.11 19.76
C GLU A 28 -16.80 13.12 18.71
N ALA A 29 -16.55 12.56 17.52
CA ALA A 29 -17.55 12.41 16.47
C ALA A 29 -18.52 11.24 16.70
N LEU A 30 -18.37 10.46 17.79
CA LEU A 30 -19.36 9.45 18.16
C LEU A 30 -20.72 10.12 18.40
N PRO A 31 -21.84 9.45 18.04
CA PRO A 31 -23.16 10.06 18.13
C PRO A 31 -23.54 10.33 19.58
N ASP A 32 -24.33 11.37 19.83
CA ASP A 32 -24.83 11.73 21.17
C ASP A 32 -25.62 10.58 21.85
N THR A 33 -26.13 9.64 21.05
CA THR A 33 -26.81 8.42 21.52
C THR A 33 -25.85 7.37 22.11
N TRP A 34 -24.54 7.57 22.01
CA TRP A 34 -23.53 6.66 22.56
C TRP A 34 -23.56 6.69 24.09
N GLN A 35 -23.83 5.53 24.71
CA GLN A 35 -23.79 5.36 26.16
C GLN A 35 -22.73 4.31 26.52
N GLY A 36 -21.50 4.80 26.71
CA GLY A 36 -20.35 3.98 27.04
C GLY A 36 -19.11 4.81 27.35
N THR A 37 -18.07 4.16 27.81
CA THR A 37 -16.77 4.80 28.08
C THR A 37 -15.82 4.56 26.91
N VAL A 38 -15.02 5.58 26.60
CA VAL A 38 -13.91 5.48 25.65
C VAL A 38 -12.65 5.94 26.35
N HIS A 39 -11.63 5.11 26.33
CA HIS A 39 -10.31 5.42 26.88
C HIS A 39 -9.26 5.32 25.79
N CYS A 40 -8.57 6.44 25.54
CA CYS A 40 -7.48 6.52 24.59
C CYS A 40 -6.15 6.52 25.35
N ARG A 41 -5.21 5.66 24.94
CA ARG A 41 -3.85 5.63 25.47
C ARG A 41 -2.85 5.61 24.33
N SER A 42 -1.97 6.61 24.30
CA SER A 42 -0.93 6.73 23.29
C SER A 42 0.45 6.41 23.86
N ARG A 43 1.30 5.73 23.09
CA ARG A 43 2.70 5.49 23.38
C ARG A 43 3.50 5.62 22.08
N GLY A 44 4.22 6.74 21.93
CA GLY A 44 4.88 7.08 20.67
C GLY A 44 3.85 7.18 19.54
N ALA A 45 4.05 6.42 18.46
CA ALA A 45 3.15 6.40 17.30
C ALA A 45 1.98 5.40 17.41
N GLU A 46 1.88 4.64 18.50
CA GLU A 46 0.81 3.66 18.73
C GLU A 46 -0.26 4.25 19.66
N THR A 47 -1.52 4.10 19.29
CA THR A 47 -2.67 4.52 20.10
C THR A 47 -3.64 3.36 20.26
N LEU A 48 -4.01 3.08 21.50
CA LEU A 48 -5.04 2.11 21.87
C LEU A 48 -6.31 2.86 22.23
N VAL A 49 -7.43 2.47 21.63
CA VAL A 49 -8.76 3.01 21.94
C VAL A 49 -9.62 1.89 22.51
N ALA A 50 -9.84 1.92 23.81
CA ALA A 50 -10.70 0.96 24.50
C ALA A 50 -12.11 1.53 24.61
N LEU A 51 -13.09 0.80 24.09
CA LEU A 51 -14.52 1.11 24.18
C LEU A 51 -15.20 0.11 25.10
N GLN A 52 -16.06 0.59 25.98
CA GLN A 52 -16.91 -0.26 26.82
C GLN A 52 -18.35 0.28 26.80
N SER A 53 -19.32 -0.61 26.69
CA SER A 53 -20.74 -0.28 26.82
C SER A 53 -21.50 -1.42 27.49
N SER A 54 -22.57 -1.07 28.19
CA SER A 54 -23.52 -2.04 28.74
C SER A 54 -24.33 -2.75 27.65
N THR A 55 -24.44 -2.17 26.44
CA THR A 55 -25.17 -2.78 25.32
C THR A 55 -24.25 -3.16 24.15
N PRO A 56 -24.16 -4.47 23.79
CA PRO A 56 -23.29 -4.93 22.70
C PRO A 56 -23.59 -4.29 21.33
N GLN A 57 -24.86 -3.95 21.07
CA GLN A 57 -25.27 -3.31 19.82
C GLN A 57 -24.74 -1.88 19.70
N GLN A 58 -24.76 -1.11 20.80
CA GLN A 58 -24.19 0.23 20.81
C GLN A 58 -22.67 0.15 20.64
N LEU A 59 -22.01 -0.77 21.36
CA LEU A 59 -20.57 -1.01 21.21
C LEU A 59 -20.21 -1.31 19.76
N HIS A 60 -20.94 -2.22 19.11
CA HIS A 60 -20.67 -2.58 17.72
C HIS A 60 -20.79 -1.37 16.77
N ARG A 61 -21.82 -0.52 16.94
CA ARG A 61 -21.99 0.68 16.11
C ARG A 61 -20.85 1.67 16.29
N ALA A 62 -20.46 1.97 17.53
CA ALA A 62 -19.35 2.87 17.82
C ALA A 62 -18.02 2.33 17.27
N VAL A 63 -17.78 1.03 17.44
CA VAL A 63 -16.61 0.34 16.88
C VAL A 63 -16.60 0.46 15.34
N GLN A 64 -17.70 0.17 14.64
CA GLN A 64 -17.73 0.30 13.17
C GLN A 64 -17.48 1.74 12.70
N GLN A 65 -18.01 2.72 13.41
CA GLN A 65 -17.78 4.12 13.09
C GLN A 65 -16.30 4.49 13.22
N LEU A 66 -15.66 4.12 14.34
CA LEU A 66 -14.23 4.35 14.55
C LEU A 66 -13.36 3.57 13.56
N ARG A 67 -13.72 2.32 13.25
CA ARG A 67 -13.04 1.53 12.22
C ARG A 67 -13.06 2.24 10.87
N THR A 68 -14.19 2.87 10.53
CA THR A 68 -14.35 3.57 9.26
C THR A 68 -13.56 4.87 9.23
N SER A 69 -13.64 5.69 10.30
CA SER A 69 -12.95 6.97 10.37
C SER A 69 -11.43 6.82 10.50
N LEU A 70 -10.96 5.76 11.16
CA LEU A 70 -9.54 5.49 11.44
C LEU A 70 -9.00 4.32 10.60
N ALA A 71 -9.67 3.93 9.52
CA ALA A 71 -9.38 2.73 8.73
C ALA A 71 -7.91 2.61 8.28
N LEU A 72 -7.27 3.75 7.99
CA LEU A 72 -5.86 3.77 7.56
C LEU A 72 -4.90 3.41 8.70
N ALA A 73 -5.18 3.90 9.91
CA ALA A 73 -4.35 3.71 11.08
C ALA A 73 -4.66 2.42 11.84
N LEU A 74 -5.88 1.89 11.71
CA LEU A 74 -6.29 0.64 12.31
C LEU A 74 -5.48 -0.52 11.72
N TYR A 75 -4.81 -1.25 12.61
CA TYR A 75 -4.05 -2.44 12.23
C TYR A 75 -4.59 -3.71 12.88
N GLY A 76 -5.36 -3.62 13.96
CA GLY A 76 -5.88 -4.78 14.65
C GLY A 76 -6.75 -4.45 15.85
N GLU A 77 -7.24 -5.51 16.50
CA GLU A 77 -8.13 -5.42 17.66
C GLU A 77 -7.74 -6.41 18.76
N GLY A 78 -8.08 -6.06 19.99
CA GLY A 78 -7.75 -6.86 21.17
C GLY A 78 -6.24 -7.03 21.33
N GLU A 79 -5.77 -8.28 21.25
CA GLU A 79 -4.37 -8.66 21.46
C GLU A 79 -3.53 -8.70 20.18
N GLN A 80 -4.11 -8.34 19.03
CA GLN A 80 -3.36 -8.38 17.77
C GLN A 80 -2.16 -7.42 17.80
N THR A 81 -0.97 -7.94 17.50
CA THR A 81 0.25 -7.12 17.44
C THR A 81 0.45 -6.54 16.04
N LEU A 82 1.16 -5.41 15.94
CA LEU A 82 1.48 -4.79 14.66
C LEU A 82 2.32 -5.73 13.77
N ALA A 83 3.20 -6.52 14.37
CA ALA A 83 4.02 -7.51 13.66
C ALA A 83 3.14 -8.61 13.03
N ALA A 84 2.18 -9.17 13.80
CA ALA A 84 1.23 -10.14 13.28
C ALA A 84 0.36 -9.55 12.15
N ALA A 85 -0.11 -8.31 12.32
CA ALA A 85 -0.87 -7.62 11.27
C ALA A 85 -0.06 -7.39 9.98
N ALA A 86 1.24 -7.09 10.10
CA ALA A 86 2.13 -6.94 8.94
C ALA A 86 2.36 -8.27 8.22
N VAL A 87 2.62 -9.36 8.96
CA VAL A 87 2.78 -10.71 8.37
C VAL A 87 1.50 -11.14 7.67
N GLN A 88 0.34 -10.99 8.32
CA GLN A 88 -0.96 -11.31 7.74
C GLN A 88 -1.21 -10.52 6.44
N ALA A 89 -0.90 -9.21 6.42
CA ALA A 89 -1.05 -8.39 5.23
C ALA A 89 -0.13 -8.85 4.08
N LEU A 90 1.12 -9.20 4.39
CA LEU A 90 2.07 -9.71 3.40
C LEU A 90 1.62 -11.06 2.84
N GLU A 91 1.13 -11.96 3.69
CA GLU A 91 0.66 -13.30 3.31
C GLU A 91 -0.61 -13.21 2.45
N GLN A 92 -1.61 -12.45 2.92
CA GLN A 92 -2.88 -12.24 2.21
C GLN A 92 -2.66 -11.68 0.81
N HIS A 93 -1.69 -10.77 0.65
CA HIS A 93 -1.35 -10.17 -0.64
C HIS A 93 -0.23 -10.89 -1.39
N ARG A 94 0.26 -12.02 -0.89
CA ARG A 94 1.33 -12.85 -1.49
C ARG A 94 2.59 -12.05 -1.83
N LYS A 95 3.03 -11.20 -0.90
CA LYS A 95 4.19 -10.32 -1.07
C LYS A 95 5.37 -10.83 -0.28
N LEU A 96 6.40 -11.30 -1.00
CA LEU A 96 7.70 -11.59 -0.41
C LEU A 96 8.41 -10.29 -0.03
N LEU A 97 8.91 -10.27 1.20
CA LEU A 97 9.72 -9.23 1.83
C LEU A 97 11.16 -9.74 1.98
N VAL A 98 12.12 -8.88 1.66
CA VAL A 98 13.56 -9.12 1.92
C VAL A 98 14.21 -7.86 2.47
N CYS A 99 15.32 -8.00 3.19
CA CYS A 99 16.12 -6.85 3.65
C CYS A 99 17.37 -6.64 2.78
N SER A 100 17.77 -5.39 2.59
CA SER A 100 18.93 -4.99 1.78
C SER A 100 20.24 -4.94 2.58
N ASP A 101 20.12 -4.86 3.90
CA ASP A 101 21.19 -4.70 4.86
C ASP A 101 20.81 -5.36 6.20
N THR A 102 21.83 -5.60 7.02
CA THR A 102 21.71 -6.24 8.33
C THR A 102 20.96 -5.38 9.35
N ALA A 103 21.05 -4.06 9.25
CA ALA A 103 20.35 -3.15 10.17
C ALA A 103 18.83 -3.26 10.01
N ALA A 104 18.34 -3.31 8.77
CA ALA A 104 16.94 -3.61 8.46
C ALA A 104 16.54 -5.03 8.89
N GLY A 105 17.42 -6.02 8.69
CA GLY A 105 17.23 -7.39 9.17
C GLY A 105 16.99 -7.45 10.68
N ALA A 106 17.90 -6.87 11.47
CA ALA A 106 17.84 -6.87 12.93
C ALA A 106 16.57 -6.23 13.50
N LEU A 107 16.02 -5.21 12.83
CA LEU A 107 14.74 -4.60 13.22
C LEU A 107 13.55 -5.56 13.10
N LEU A 108 13.60 -6.49 12.13
CA LEU A 108 12.51 -7.38 11.79
C LEU A 108 12.66 -8.79 12.37
N GLU A 109 13.86 -9.39 12.32
CA GLU A 109 14.11 -10.78 12.74
C GLU A 109 13.47 -11.11 14.09
N THR A 110 13.88 -10.38 15.14
CA THR A 110 13.39 -10.57 16.52
C THR A 110 11.87 -10.40 16.69
N ARG A 111 11.22 -9.65 15.79
CA ARG A 111 9.76 -9.39 15.84
C ARG A 111 8.97 -10.41 15.03
N LEU A 112 9.59 -11.06 14.06
CA LEU A 112 8.94 -11.95 13.10
C LEU A 112 9.25 -13.43 13.34
N GLU A 113 10.38 -13.77 13.95
CA GLU A 113 10.88 -15.14 14.11
C GLU A 113 9.86 -16.10 14.75
N ASN A 114 9.11 -15.63 15.75
CA ASN A 114 8.14 -16.46 16.47
C ASN A 114 6.69 -16.31 15.95
N LEU A 115 6.48 -15.63 14.82
CA LEU A 115 5.15 -15.39 14.29
C LEU A 115 4.78 -16.45 13.24
N PRO A 116 3.57 -17.03 13.34
CA PRO A 116 3.12 -18.00 12.35
C PRO A 116 2.99 -17.35 10.96
N GLY A 117 3.54 -18.00 9.94
CA GLY A 117 3.47 -17.53 8.55
C GLY A 117 4.54 -16.50 8.18
N ALA A 118 5.38 -16.07 9.12
CA ALA A 118 6.49 -15.16 8.83
C ALA A 118 7.48 -15.76 7.84
N GLU A 119 7.75 -17.06 7.93
CA GLU A 119 8.62 -17.85 7.05
C GLU A 119 8.14 -17.89 5.59
N LYS A 120 6.84 -17.67 5.35
CA LYS A 120 6.27 -17.63 4.00
C LYS A 120 6.49 -16.28 3.32
N VAL A 121 6.67 -15.23 4.11
CA VAL A 121 6.69 -13.84 3.63
C VAL A 121 8.05 -13.16 3.81
N PHE A 122 8.91 -13.65 4.70
CA PHE A 122 10.22 -13.08 5.00
C PHE A 122 11.30 -14.15 4.95
N ASP A 123 12.43 -13.83 4.33
CA ASP A 123 13.50 -14.80 4.05
C ASP A 123 14.53 -14.93 5.18
N PHE A 124 14.41 -14.16 6.26
CA PHE A 124 15.35 -14.13 7.39
C PHE A 124 16.82 -14.05 6.94
N GLY A 125 17.08 -13.32 5.86
CA GLY A 125 18.42 -13.12 5.30
C GLY A 125 18.95 -14.26 4.43
N ALA A 126 18.34 -15.45 4.44
CA ALA A 126 18.86 -16.64 3.75
C ALA A 126 19.03 -16.44 2.23
N MET A 127 18.17 -15.62 1.63
CA MET A 127 18.21 -15.28 0.21
C MET A 127 18.47 -13.78 -0.04
N SER A 128 18.96 -13.05 0.95
CA SER A 128 19.15 -11.60 0.86
C SER A 128 20.42 -11.11 1.56
N TYR A 129 20.31 -10.36 2.66
CA TYR A 129 21.43 -9.65 3.30
C TYR A 129 22.43 -10.56 4.01
N ALA A 130 22.04 -11.77 4.43
CA ALA A 130 22.94 -12.76 5.02
C ALA A 130 23.56 -13.69 3.96
N ASN A 131 23.08 -13.66 2.71
CA ASN A 131 23.60 -14.47 1.62
C ASN A 131 24.89 -13.86 1.02
N THR A 132 26.03 -14.49 1.27
CA THR A 132 27.36 -14.00 0.84
C THR A 132 27.51 -13.90 -0.68
N ALA A 133 26.98 -14.85 -1.44
CA ALA A 133 27.04 -14.84 -2.91
C ALA A 133 26.21 -13.69 -3.49
N LEU A 134 25.02 -13.46 -2.93
CA LEU A 134 24.14 -12.38 -3.37
C LEU A 134 24.70 -11.02 -2.97
N THR A 135 25.21 -10.85 -1.75
CA THR A 135 25.85 -9.60 -1.31
C THR A 135 27.10 -9.29 -2.14
N ALA A 136 27.90 -10.27 -2.56
CA ALA A 136 29.01 -10.05 -3.49
C ALA A 136 28.53 -9.57 -4.88
N ARG A 137 27.41 -10.11 -5.38
CA ARG A 137 26.77 -9.66 -6.64
C ARG A 137 26.20 -8.24 -6.50
N LEU A 138 25.58 -7.94 -5.37
CA LEU A 138 25.05 -6.62 -5.02
C LEU A 138 26.19 -5.58 -5.01
N SER A 139 27.28 -5.85 -4.30
CA SER A 139 28.46 -4.97 -4.23
C SER A 139 29.05 -4.67 -5.61
N ARG A 140 29.15 -5.67 -6.49
CA ARG A 140 29.61 -5.46 -7.89
C ARG A 140 28.70 -4.50 -8.66
N LYS A 141 27.38 -4.61 -8.49
CA LYS A 141 26.40 -3.72 -9.14
C LYS A 141 26.41 -2.30 -8.55
N LEU A 142 26.74 -2.16 -7.27
CA LEU A 142 26.80 -0.86 -6.59
C LEU A 142 28.11 -0.08 -6.81
N ARG A 143 29.10 -0.62 -7.53
CA ARG A 143 30.37 0.08 -7.82
C ARG A 143 30.18 1.45 -8.49
N LYS A 144 29.15 1.59 -9.33
CA LYS A 144 28.80 2.83 -10.04
C LYS A 144 27.69 3.63 -9.34
N ALA A 145 27.21 3.17 -8.19
CA ALA A 145 26.15 3.85 -7.46
C ALA A 145 26.73 5.05 -6.68
N PRO A 146 25.88 6.03 -6.32
CA PRO A 146 26.25 7.08 -5.38
C PRO A 146 26.85 6.49 -4.10
N GLN A 147 27.88 7.13 -3.57
CA GLN A 147 28.52 6.72 -2.31
C GLN A 147 27.88 7.40 -1.09
N ALA A 148 27.34 8.60 -1.28
CA ALA A 148 26.66 9.36 -0.24
C ALA A 148 25.32 8.70 0.15
N GLU A 149 25.07 8.63 1.45
CA GLU A 149 23.74 8.33 1.97
C GLU A 149 22.82 9.56 1.80
N PRO A 150 21.51 9.37 1.60
CA PRO A 150 20.76 8.10 1.52
C PRO A 150 20.75 7.45 0.13
N ALA A 151 21.36 8.10 -0.88
CA ALA A 151 21.28 7.67 -2.27
C ALA A 151 21.90 6.29 -2.51
N ARG A 152 22.96 5.97 -1.76
CA ARG A 152 23.58 4.64 -1.77
C ARG A 152 22.63 3.55 -1.31
N THR A 153 21.96 3.74 -0.16
CA THR A 153 21.02 2.74 0.37
C THR A 153 19.76 2.61 -0.50
N LEU A 154 19.28 3.71 -1.08
CA LEU A 154 18.22 3.65 -2.10
C LEU A 154 18.61 2.78 -3.31
N ALA A 155 19.83 2.97 -3.83
CA ALA A 155 20.34 2.15 -4.92
C ALA A 155 20.49 0.68 -4.49
N ARG A 156 20.95 0.43 -3.26
CA ARG A 156 21.04 -0.91 -2.66
C ARG A 156 19.69 -1.60 -2.60
N VAL A 157 18.67 -0.94 -2.04
CA VAL A 157 17.27 -1.42 -1.98
C VAL A 157 16.76 -1.76 -3.38
N GLN A 158 16.98 -0.86 -4.35
CA GLN A 158 16.54 -1.08 -5.74
C GLN A 158 17.23 -2.29 -6.39
N VAL A 159 18.55 -2.42 -6.23
CA VAL A 159 19.32 -3.52 -6.83
C VAL A 159 18.98 -4.85 -6.15
N MET A 160 18.85 -4.86 -4.82
CA MET A 160 18.42 -6.04 -4.06
C MET A 160 17.05 -6.51 -4.55
N GLN A 161 16.07 -5.61 -4.65
CA GLN A 161 14.74 -5.91 -5.20
C GLN A 161 14.80 -6.56 -6.59
N LYS A 162 15.68 -6.07 -7.47
CA LYS A 162 15.88 -6.64 -8.82
C LYS A 162 16.57 -7.99 -8.81
N LEU A 163 17.45 -8.25 -7.85
CA LEU A 163 18.20 -9.50 -7.75
C LEU A 163 17.35 -10.63 -7.17
N THR A 164 16.51 -10.33 -6.17
CA THR A 164 15.66 -11.32 -5.49
C THR A 164 14.30 -11.47 -6.15
N GLY A 165 13.84 -10.45 -6.89
CA GLY A 165 12.48 -10.43 -7.44
C GLY A 165 11.39 -10.19 -6.38
N ALA A 166 11.77 -9.90 -5.13
CA ALA A 166 10.86 -9.67 -4.03
C ALA A 166 9.88 -8.53 -4.32
N ALA A 167 8.67 -8.63 -3.75
CA ALA A 167 7.65 -7.61 -3.91
C ALA A 167 8.02 -6.32 -3.17
N LEU A 168 8.58 -6.48 -1.97
CA LEU A 168 9.06 -5.40 -1.12
C LEU A 168 10.49 -5.66 -0.67
N THR A 169 11.28 -4.60 -0.57
CA THR A 169 12.66 -4.66 -0.06
C THR A 169 12.88 -3.54 0.93
N VAL A 170 13.42 -3.87 2.09
CA VAL A 170 13.64 -2.88 3.16
C VAL A 170 15.10 -2.50 3.23
N GLY A 171 15.37 -1.22 3.53
CA GLY A 171 16.68 -0.76 3.95
C GLY A 171 16.59 0.15 5.16
N CYS A 172 17.71 0.30 5.85
CA CYS A 172 17.84 1.19 6.99
C CYS A 172 19.16 1.98 6.89
N VAL A 173 19.10 3.29 7.16
CA VAL A 173 20.28 4.14 7.26
C VAL A 173 20.29 4.81 8.62
N GLU A 174 21.39 4.65 9.34
CA GLU A 174 21.66 5.41 10.55
C GLU A 174 22.30 6.74 10.17
N LEU A 175 21.64 7.84 10.57
CA LEU A 175 22.14 9.21 10.43
C LEU A 175 22.56 9.71 11.83
N PRO A 176 23.36 10.78 11.94
CA PRO A 176 23.93 11.21 13.22
C PRO A 176 22.91 11.46 14.34
N GLN A 177 21.69 11.88 14.01
CA GLN A 177 20.63 12.22 14.98
C GLN A 177 19.28 11.60 14.62
N SER A 178 19.25 10.70 13.64
CA SER A 178 18.00 10.17 13.10
C SER A 178 18.23 8.84 12.39
N ARG A 179 17.13 8.17 12.06
CA ARG A 179 17.18 6.90 11.31
C ARG A 179 16.25 6.97 10.12
N LEU A 180 16.77 6.77 8.93
CA LEU A 180 15.98 6.72 7.71
C LEU A 180 15.57 5.28 7.41
N LEU A 181 14.26 5.04 7.40
CA LEU A 181 13.66 3.78 6.98
C LEU A 181 13.28 3.82 5.50
N LEU A 182 13.53 2.72 4.80
CA LEU A 182 13.27 2.56 3.38
C LEU A 182 12.39 1.34 3.13
N VAL A 183 11.26 1.50 2.46
CA VAL A 183 10.44 0.39 1.94
C VAL A 183 10.32 0.51 0.42
N GLY A 184 11.19 -0.22 -0.27
CA GLY A 184 11.31 -0.26 -1.72
C GLY A 184 10.31 -1.21 -2.38
N GLY A 185 9.69 -0.75 -3.45
CA GLY A 185 8.97 -1.59 -4.42
C GLY A 185 9.60 -1.51 -5.81
N LYS A 186 8.88 -1.94 -6.85
CA LYS A 186 9.41 -1.94 -8.24
C LYS A 186 9.68 -0.54 -8.82
N LYS A 187 8.90 0.46 -8.42
CA LYS A 187 8.89 1.80 -9.07
C LYS A 187 9.57 2.90 -8.26
N GLY A 188 9.82 2.65 -6.99
CA GLY A 188 10.35 3.63 -6.05
C GLY A 188 10.32 3.07 -4.64
N CYS A 189 10.61 3.94 -3.69
CA CYS A 189 10.81 3.61 -2.29
C CYS A 189 10.06 4.61 -1.41
N TRP A 190 9.38 4.11 -0.39
CA TRP A 190 8.91 4.93 0.71
C TRP A 190 10.07 5.25 1.64
N LEU A 191 10.16 6.51 2.06
CA LEU A 191 11.20 7.04 2.94
C LEU A 191 10.54 7.65 4.18
N ARG A 192 11.01 7.27 5.37
CA ARG A 192 10.61 7.93 6.60
C ARG A 192 11.84 8.15 7.47
N CYS A 193 12.15 9.41 7.77
CA CYS A 193 13.18 9.77 8.73
C CYS A 193 12.56 9.80 10.13
N LEU A 194 13.16 9.08 11.06
CA LEU A 194 12.72 8.95 12.44
C LEU A 194 13.64 9.70 13.39
N ALA A 195 13.06 10.30 14.42
CA ALA A 195 13.82 10.80 15.55
C ALA A 195 14.34 9.62 16.41
N SER A 196 15.40 9.87 17.18
CA SER A 196 16.09 8.82 17.96
C SER A 196 15.24 8.20 19.07
N ASP A 197 14.18 8.87 19.52
CA ASP A 197 13.24 8.43 20.56
C ASP A 197 12.10 7.55 20.01
N GLU A 198 11.92 7.49 18.69
CA GLU A 198 10.91 6.65 18.07
C GLU A 198 11.34 5.19 17.95
N ASN A 199 10.37 4.26 17.86
CA ASN A 199 10.67 2.84 17.66
C ASN A 199 10.75 2.51 16.16
N PRO A 200 11.95 2.32 15.58
CA PRO A 200 12.10 2.06 14.15
C PRO A 200 11.48 0.74 13.69
N GLY A 201 11.46 -0.27 14.56
CA GLY A 201 10.86 -1.56 14.22
C GLY A 201 9.35 -1.46 14.04
N LEU A 202 8.65 -0.72 14.89
CA LEU A 202 7.19 -0.53 14.76
C LEU A 202 6.84 0.30 13.53
N TRP A 203 7.56 1.39 13.28
CA TRP A 203 7.38 2.19 12.07
C TRP A 203 7.60 1.39 10.80
N LEU A 204 8.64 0.56 10.77
CA LEU A 204 8.92 -0.30 9.63
C LEU A 204 7.79 -1.31 9.39
N LEU A 205 7.27 -1.93 10.44
CA LEU A 205 6.14 -2.88 10.35
C LEU A 205 4.86 -2.21 9.82
N ASP A 206 4.51 -1.01 10.28
CA ASP A 206 3.35 -0.30 9.76
C ASP A 206 3.55 0.13 8.30
N MET A 207 4.75 0.61 7.94
CA MET A 207 5.07 0.92 6.54
C MET A 207 4.91 -0.30 5.63
N LEU A 208 5.37 -1.47 6.09
CA LEU A 208 5.23 -2.74 5.38
C LEU A 208 3.78 -3.18 5.26
N ARG A 209 3.01 -3.16 6.35
CA ARG A 209 1.58 -3.47 6.37
C ARG A 209 0.82 -2.61 5.36
N ARG A 210 1.03 -1.29 5.39
CA ARG A 210 0.39 -0.35 4.46
C ARG A 210 0.82 -0.59 3.02
N ALA A 211 2.11 -0.82 2.77
CA ALA A 211 2.62 -1.14 1.44
C ALA A 211 2.09 -2.48 0.92
N ALA A 212 1.88 -3.46 1.81
CA ALA A 212 1.30 -4.76 1.49
C ALA A 212 -0.18 -4.61 1.08
N CYS A 213 -0.96 -3.85 1.84
CA CYS A 213 -2.37 -3.57 1.55
C CYS A 213 -2.60 -2.56 0.42
N GLY A 214 -1.55 -1.84 -0.03
CA GLY A 214 -1.70 -0.75 -1.01
C GLY A 214 -2.35 0.51 -0.42
N LEU A 215 -2.28 0.67 0.90
CA LEU A 215 -2.80 1.82 1.62
C LEU A 215 -1.84 3.02 1.50
N PRO A 216 -2.35 4.26 1.65
CA PRO A 216 -1.51 5.42 1.91
C PRO A 216 -0.62 5.21 3.12
N GLN A 217 0.63 5.69 3.02
CA GLN A 217 1.55 5.69 4.16
C GLN A 217 1.14 6.72 5.20
N ALA A 218 1.57 6.49 6.44
CA ALA A 218 1.32 7.45 7.51
C ALA A 218 2.02 8.80 7.23
N GLY A 219 1.52 9.85 7.87
CA GLY A 219 2.00 11.23 7.75
C GLY A 219 3.51 11.36 7.86
N GLY A 220 4.14 12.13 6.97
CA GLY A 220 5.60 12.34 6.95
C GLY A 220 6.43 11.20 6.35
N THR A 221 5.77 10.17 5.78
CA THR A 221 6.43 9.19 4.91
C THR A 221 6.39 9.68 3.47
N ASN A 222 7.54 9.79 2.80
CA ASN A 222 7.67 10.37 1.46
C ASN A 222 7.87 9.29 0.39
N TRP A 223 7.28 9.47 -0.80
CA TRP A 223 7.54 8.59 -1.95
C TRP A 223 8.71 9.09 -2.79
N GLN A 224 9.73 8.24 -2.94
CA GLN A 224 10.91 8.52 -3.75
C GLN A 224 10.97 7.62 -4.99
N PRO A 225 10.73 8.14 -6.21
CA PRO A 225 11.02 7.42 -7.44
C PRO A 225 12.52 7.13 -7.56
N TYR A 226 12.87 5.92 -8.00
CA TYR A 226 14.28 5.61 -8.24
C TYR A 226 14.86 6.49 -9.36
N GLY A 227 16.15 6.84 -9.22
CA GLY A 227 16.87 7.69 -10.17
C GLY A 227 16.59 9.19 -10.03
N ARG A 228 15.75 9.61 -9.07
CA ARG A 228 15.61 11.02 -8.68
C ARG A 228 16.41 11.30 -7.40
N ALA A 229 16.83 12.55 -7.24
CA ALA A 229 17.45 13.02 -6.00
C ALA A 229 16.44 12.93 -4.84
N VAL A 230 16.96 12.64 -3.65
CA VAL A 230 16.15 12.63 -2.42
C VAL A 230 16.05 14.07 -1.93
N PRO A 231 14.83 14.60 -1.69
CA PRO A 231 14.69 15.94 -1.15
C PRO A 231 15.15 15.98 0.32
N ASP A 232 15.79 17.08 0.72
CA ASP A 232 16.27 17.27 2.10
C ASP A 232 15.14 17.17 3.14
N ALA A 233 13.93 17.59 2.77
CA ALA A 233 12.73 17.44 3.60
C ALA A 233 12.37 15.97 3.92
N ALA A 234 12.83 14.99 3.11
CA ALA A 234 12.66 13.58 3.44
C ALA A 234 13.70 13.06 4.45
N LEU A 235 14.73 13.87 4.76
CA LEU A 235 15.81 13.56 5.70
C LEU A 235 15.66 14.28 7.04
N THR A 236 14.73 15.22 7.14
CA THR A 236 14.30 15.78 8.42
C THR A 236 13.36 14.81 9.14
N PRO A 237 13.53 14.57 10.46
CA PRO A 237 12.64 13.70 11.23
C PRO A 237 11.18 14.06 11.03
N ALA A 238 10.38 13.05 10.71
CA ALA A 238 8.99 13.23 10.33
C ALA A 238 8.08 13.42 11.55
N SER A 239 7.34 14.53 11.59
CA SER A 239 6.28 14.70 12.59
C SER A 239 5.14 13.71 12.36
N LEU A 240 4.57 13.19 13.44
CA LEU A 240 3.32 12.41 13.41
C LEU A 240 2.17 13.19 12.79
N THR A 241 2.14 14.52 12.95
CA THR A 241 1.10 15.42 12.43
C THR A 241 1.28 15.78 10.95
N ALA A 242 2.36 15.34 10.31
CA ALA A 242 2.64 15.67 8.91
C ALA A 242 1.56 15.09 7.97
N GLU A 243 1.35 15.74 6.84
CA GLU A 243 0.37 15.28 5.85
C GLU A 243 0.71 13.88 5.31
N GLN A 244 -0.33 13.11 4.99
CA GLN A 244 -0.19 11.79 4.39
C GLN A 244 0.24 11.93 2.93
N SER A 245 1.39 11.37 2.57
CA SER A 245 1.79 11.30 1.17
C SER A 245 1.01 10.21 0.44
N ALA A 246 0.21 10.62 -0.54
CA ALA A 246 -0.37 9.68 -1.49
C ALA A 246 0.74 9.08 -2.37
N SER A 247 0.70 7.76 -2.60
CA SER A 247 1.50 7.18 -3.69
C SER A 247 1.07 7.83 -5.00
N PRO A 248 1.99 8.09 -5.95
CA PRO A 248 1.57 8.45 -7.29
C PRO A 248 0.80 7.27 -7.86
N ARG A 249 -0.54 7.37 -7.81
CA ARG A 249 -1.44 6.43 -8.49
C ARG A 249 -0.92 6.29 -9.92
N PRO A 250 -0.83 5.07 -10.48
CA PRO A 250 -0.46 4.94 -11.87
C PRO A 250 -1.47 5.72 -12.68
N LYS A 251 -1.05 6.89 -13.23
CA LYS A 251 -1.85 7.64 -14.21
C LYS A 251 -2.34 6.61 -15.21
N ARG A 252 -3.65 6.62 -15.46
CA ARG A 252 -4.45 5.65 -16.23
C ARG A 252 -3.95 5.57 -17.69
N ARG A 253 -2.71 5.12 -17.92
CA ARG A 253 -2.05 4.98 -19.23
C ARG A 253 -2.77 3.97 -20.12
N ARG A 254 -3.69 3.16 -19.56
CA ARG A 254 -4.58 2.29 -20.33
C ARG A 254 -5.64 3.09 -21.09
N LEU A 255 -6.12 4.22 -20.57
CA LEU A 255 -7.10 5.04 -21.29
C LEU A 255 -6.48 5.69 -22.54
N GLY A 256 -5.26 6.23 -22.41
CA GLY A 256 -4.54 6.82 -23.55
C GLY A 256 -4.20 5.79 -24.64
N LYS A 257 -3.78 4.57 -24.25
CA LYS A 257 -3.54 3.50 -25.23
C LYS A 257 -4.83 3.01 -25.90
N ALA A 258 -5.92 2.89 -25.16
CA ALA A 258 -7.22 2.53 -25.72
C ALA A 258 -7.73 3.60 -26.71
N LEU A 259 -7.53 4.89 -26.39
CA LEU A 259 -7.85 6.00 -27.29
C LEU A 259 -7.01 5.98 -28.57
N VAL A 260 -5.72 5.69 -28.47
CA VAL A 260 -4.85 5.54 -29.66
C VAL A 260 -5.27 4.35 -30.52
N VAL A 261 -5.61 3.22 -29.91
CA VAL A 261 -6.12 2.04 -30.64
C VAL A 261 -7.46 2.34 -31.32
N LEU A 262 -8.39 3.03 -30.62
CA LEU A 262 -9.66 3.47 -31.21
C LEU A 262 -9.45 4.43 -32.38
N LEU A 263 -8.51 5.37 -32.27
CA LEU A 263 -8.18 6.30 -33.34
C LEU A 263 -7.62 5.57 -34.57
N LEU A 264 -6.72 4.60 -34.36
CA LEU A 264 -6.17 3.78 -35.45
C LEU A 264 -7.24 2.92 -36.12
N LEU A 265 -8.17 2.34 -35.35
CA LEU A 265 -9.31 1.59 -35.91
C LEU A 265 -10.24 2.49 -36.73
N ALA A 266 -10.53 3.71 -36.24
CA ALA A 266 -11.33 4.67 -36.98
C ALA A 266 -10.66 5.10 -38.30
N LEU A 267 -9.34 5.34 -38.29
CA LEU A 267 -8.57 5.65 -39.50
C LEU A 267 -8.55 4.48 -40.48
N ALA A 268 -8.38 3.24 -39.99
CA ALA A 268 -8.43 2.04 -40.84
C ALA A 268 -9.81 1.85 -41.48
N ALA A 269 -10.89 2.07 -40.73
CA ALA A 269 -12.26 2.00 -41.25
C ALA A 269 -12.53 3.09 -42.31
N LEU A 270 -12.06 4.32 -42.09
CA LEU A 270 -12.15 5.41 -43.06
C LEU A 270 -11.35 5.11 -44.34
N ALA A 271 -10.13 4.59 -44.21
CA ALA A 271 -9.31 4.21 -45.36
C ALA A 271 -9.94 3.06 -46.16
N ALA A 272 -10.49 2.05 -45.48
CA ALA A 272 -11.22 0.95 -46.12
C ALA A 272 -12.49 1.45 -46.81
N GLY A 273 -13.25 2.34 -46.17
CA GLY A 273 -14.42 2.99 -46.75
C GLY A 273 -14.07 3.82 -47.98
N TRP A 274 -12.96 4.59 -47.94
CA TRP A 274 -12.46 5.37 -49.06
C TRP A 274 -12.06 4.49 -50.25
N TYR A 275 -11.34 3.39 -49.97
CA TYR A 275 -10.94 2.43 -50.99
C TYR A 275 -12.15 1.72 -51.64
N TYR A 276 -13.13 1.31 -50.84
CA TYR A 276 -14.32 0.60 -51.33
C TYR A 276 -15.32 1.49 -52.10
N THR A 277 -15.31 2.79 -51.82
CA THR A 277 -16.16 3.79 -52.48
C THR A 277 -15.47 4.49 -53.65
N GLY A 278 -14.19 4.20 -53.93
CA GLY A 278 -13.45 4.87 -55.00
C GLY A 278 -13.21 6.36 -54.74
N GLY A 279 -13.20 6.78 -53.47
CA GLY A 279 -12.93 8.16 -53.06
C GLY A 279 -14.17 9.01 -52.72
N ASP A 280 -15.37 8.43 -52.70
CA ASP A 280 -16.59 9.12 -52.29
C ASP A 280 -17.22 8.50 -51.02
N LEU A 281 -16.77 8.98 -49.85
CA LEU A 281 -17.27 8.52 -48.56
C LEU A 281 -18.75 8.82 -48.32
N ALA A 282 -19.36 9.76 -49.05
CA ALA A 282 -20.78 10.09 -48.89
C ALA A 282 -21.69 8.99 -49.46
N ALA A 283 -21.17 8.14 -50.35
CA ALA A 283 -21.91 7.01 -50.94
C ALA A 283 -21.89 5.74 -50.09
N LEU A 284 -21.10 5.71 -49.00
CA LEU A 284 -20.95 4.55 -48.12
C LEU A 284 -22.27 4.07 -47.45
N PRO A 285 -23.17 4.96 -46.97
CA PRO A 285 -24.43 4.53 -46.35
C PRO A 285 -25.36 3.82 -47.33
N GLN A 286 -25.40 4.26 -48.58
CA GLN A 286 -26.25 3.67 -49.63
C GLN A 286 -25.73 2.29 -50.06
N LYS A 287 -24.40 2.10 -50.17
CA LYS A 287 -23.81 0.77 -50.49
C LYS A 287 -23.97 -0.25 -49.36
N LEU A 288 -23.93 0.19 -48.10
CA LEU A 288 -24.18 -0.71 -46.96
C LEU A 288 -25.65 -1.12 -46.86
N GLN A 289 -26.58 -0.23 -47.22
CA GLN A 289 -28.00 -0.55 -47.29
C GLN A 289 -28.31 -1.57 -48.40
N SER A 290 -27.65 -1.48 -49.57
CA SER A 290 -27.82 -2.50 -50.62
C SER A 290 -27.25 -3.87 -50.22
N LEU A 291 -26.15 -3.90 -49.46
CA LEU A 291 -25.57 -5.15 -48.94
C LEU A 291 -26.45 -5.79 -47.84
N GLY A 292 -27.14 -4.98 -47.02
CA GLY A 292 -28.08 -5.47 -46.02
C GLY A 292 -29.44 -5.91 -46.59
N ALA A 293 -29.83 -5.39 -47.77
CA ALA A 293 -31.08 -5.76 -48.44
C ALA A 293 -31.02 -7.11 -49.16
N GLU A 294 -29.83 -7.54 -49.61
CA GLU A 294 -29.64 -8.83 -50.28
C GLU A 294 -29.55 -10.04 -49.33
N SER A 295 -29.41 -9.82 -48.00
CA SER A 295 -29.17 -10.91 -47.04
C SER A 295 -30.39 -11.35 -46.21
N LEU A 296 -31.61 -10.95 -46.59
CA LEU A 296 -32.84 -11.41 -45.92
C LEU A 296 -33.71 -12.24 -46.89
N PRO A 297 -33.61 -13.59 -46.88
CA PRO A 297 -34.59 -14.41 -47.57
C PRO A 297 -35.97 -14.19 -46.93
N HIS A 298 -36.91 -13.68 -47.72
CA HIS A 298 -38.28 -13.45 -47.28
C HIS A 298 -38.97 -14.81 -47.06
N ALA A 299 -39.32 -15.08 -45.80
CA ALA A 299 -40.23 -16.14 -45.44
C ALA A 299 -41.62 -15.81 -46.00
N GLY A 300 -42.17 -16.69 -46.84
CA GLY A 300 -43.59 -16.67 -47.20
C GLY A 300 -43.91 -16.87 -48.68
N ALA A 301 -43.60 -18.05 -49.23
CA ALA A 301 -44.33 -18.55 -50.39
C ALA A 301 -45.71 -19.02 -49.94
N ARG A 302 -46.77 -18.42 -50.50
CA ARG A 302 -48.19 -18.70 -50.21
C ARG A 302 -48.71 -19.68 -51.27
N LEU A 303 -49.53 -20.64 -50.82
CA LEU A 303 -50.27 -21.63 -51.62
C LEU A 303 -51.10 -21.00 -52.75
N VAL A 304 -50.89 -21.46 -53.99
CA VAL A 304 -51.90 -22.02 -54.91
C VAL A 304 -51.23 -23.16 -55.69
#